data_AF-A0A941MG09-F1
#
_entry.id   AF-A0A941MG09-F1
#
_cell.length_a   1.000
_cell.length_b   1.000
_cell.length_c   1.000
_cell.angle_alpha   90.00
_cell.angle_beta   90.00
_cell.angle_gamma   90.00
#
_symmetry.space_group_name_H-M   'P 1'
#
loop_
_entity.id
_entity.type
_entity.pdbx_description
1 polymer ?
#
loop_
_entity_poly.entity_id
_entity_poly.type
_entity_poly.pdbx_seq_one_letter_code
_entity_poly.pdbx_strand_id
1 'polypeptide(L)'
;MENLLELHAREIGGFDDSWRAFMWQVKGEKPGPPYGFGTHVAVTGAVVTKQKRNGEWDWRLRDKSTEMTITIRNENHDQWCERWGHERDVCWVCQGNGDVVQSFGVKGVTYRQCHHCKGSGKPQSKSNVDRSNEEPS
;
A
#
# COMPACT_ATOMS: atom_id res chain seq x y z
N MET A 1 -1.18 5.00 -10.02
CA MET A 1 -1.45 4.39 -8.71
C MET A 1 -0.11 4.21 -8.04
N GLU A 2 0.11 4.89 -6.93
CA GLU A 2 1.37 4.81 -6.18
C GLU A 2 1.41 3.52 -5.37
N ASN A 3 2.61 2.98 -5.16
CA ASN A 3 2.78 1.83 -4.28
C ASN A 3 2.84 2.32 -2.83
N LEU A 4 1.74 2.11 -2.09
CA LEU A 4 1.61 2.54 -0.69
C LEU A 4 2.63 1.88 0.25
N LEU A 5 3.04 0.64 -0.01
CA LEU A 5 4.09 -0.02 0.78
C LEU A 5 5.45 0.66 0.59
N GLU A 6 5.77 1.06 -0.65
CA GLU A 6 7.01 1.82 -0.93
C GLU A 6 6.97 3.19 -0.26
N LEU A 7 5.84 3.91 -0.34
CA LEU A 7 5.66 5.20 0.34
C LEU A 7 5.85 5.07 1.85
N HIS A 8 5.21 4.07 2.48
CA HIS A 8 5.36 3.83 3.92
C HIS A 8 6.80 3.47 4.30
N ALA A 9 7.47 2.63 3.49
CA ALA A 9 8.87 2.28 3.71
C ALA A 9 9.78 3.51 3.63
N ARG A 10 9.53 4.42 2.70
CA ARG A 10 10.27 5.68 2.58
C ARG A 10 10.07 6.60 3.77
N GLU A 11 8.84 6.74 4.25
CA GLU A 11 8.54 7.54 5.45
C GLU A 11 9.29 7.00 6.68
N ILE A 12 9.29 5.67 6.89
CA ILE A 12 10.02 5.03 7.99
C ILE A 12 11.54 5.22 7.82
N GLY A 13 12.06 5.05 6.62
CA GLY A 13 13.49 5.15 6.32
C GLY A 13 14.04 6.57 6.19
N GLY A 14 13.17 7.58 6.18
CA GLY A 14 13.55 8.97 5.93
C GLY A 14 14.08 9.22 4.51
N PHE A 15 13.57 8.47 3.52
CA PHE A 15 13.98 8.57 2.12
C PHE A 15 13.07 9.47 1.29
N ASP A 16 13.64 10.09 0.26
CA ASP A 16 12.92 10.90 -0.72
C ASP A 16 12.36 10.06 -1.90
N ASP A 17 11.90 10.73 -2.96
CA ASP A 17 11.35 10.11 -4.17
C ASP A 17 12.37 9.39 -5.07
N SER A 18 13.66 9.52 -4.78
CA SER A 18 14.72 8.83 -5.51
C SER A 18 14.94 7.39 -5.02
N TRP A 19 14.53 7.08 -3.78
CA TRP A 19 14.55 5.72 -3.26
C TRP A 19 13.37 4.92 -3.81
N ARG A 20 13.65 3.76 -4.38
CA ARG A 20 12.66 2.89 -5.01
C ARG A 20 12.78 1.47 -4.50
N ALA A 21 11.65 0.83 -4.23
CA ALA A 21 11.63 -0.56 -3.84
C ALA A 21 11.76 -1.48 -5.08
N PHE A 22 12.53 -2.56 -4.94
CA PHE A 22 12.70 -3.57 -5.99
C PHE A 22 12.45 -5.00 -5.52
N MET A 23 12.27 -5.22 -4.22
CA MET A 23 11.98 -6.54 -3.68
C MET A 23 11.06 -6.43 -2.46
N TRP A 24 10.03 -7.28 -2.43
CA TRP A 24 9.06 -7.39 -1.35
C TRP A 24 9.03 -8.83 -0.88
N GLN A 25 9.15 -9.04 0.43
CA GLN A 25 9.11 -10.36 1.03
C GLN A 25 8.14 -10.35 2.21
N VAL A 26 7.13 -11.21 2.16
CA VAL A 26 6.26 -11.46 3.31
C VAL A 26 7.06 -12.27 4.34
N LYS A 27 7.15 -11.77 5.56
CA LYS A 27 7.86 -12.40 6.68
C LYS A 27 6.90 -12.60 7.86
N GLY A 28 7.16 -13.60 8.68
CA GLY A 28 6.41 -13.85 9.91
C GLY A 28 6.50 -15.31 10.35
N GLU A 29 6.72 -15.51 11.65
CA GLU A 29 6.64 -16.81 12.31
C GLU A 29 5.28 -16.94 12.98
N LYS A 30 4.43 -17.82 12.44
CA LYS A 30 3.52 -18.59 13.29
C LYS A 30 3.61 -20.06 12.88
N PRO A 31 3.87 -20.98 13.82
CA PRO A 31 3.59 -22.39 13.59
C PRO A 31 2.07 -22.56 13.57
N GLY A 32 1.51 -22.96 12.44
CA GLY A 32 0.08 -23.20 12.31
C GLY A 32 -0.37 -23.45 10.87
N PRO A 33 -0.78 -24.68 10.52
CA PRO A 33 -1.40 -24.95 9.23
C PRO A 33 -2.81 -24.33 9.11
N PRO A 34 -3.29 -24.08 7.88
CA PRO A 34 -2.63 -24.48 6.63
C PRO A 34 -1.75 -23.38 6.00
N TYR A 35 -1.86 -22.12 6.42
CA TYR A 35 -1.07 -21.02 5.85
C TYR A 35 -0.83 -19.95 6.92
N GLY A 36 0.40 -19.85 7.43
CA GLY A 36 0.79 -18.74 8.28
C GLY A 36 0.65 -17.43 7.50
N PHE A 37 -0.27 -16.56 7.93
CA PHE A 37 -0.31 -15.20 7.42
C PHE A 37 0.94 -14.49 7.90
N GLY A 38 1.81 -14.07 6.98
CA GLY A 38 2.97 -13.26 7.34
C GLY A 38 2.50 -11.98 8.03
N THR A 39 3.06 -11.71 9.20
CA THR A 39 2.71 -10.56 10.04
C THR A 39 3.46 -9.29 9.64
N HIS A 40 4.47 -9.44 8.77
CA HIS A 40 5.32 -8.36 8.31
C HIS A 40 5.56 -8.45 6.80
N VAL A 41 5.89 -7.31 6.20
CA VAL A 41 6.45 -7.21 4.86
C VAL A 41 7.82 -6.54 4.97
N ALA A 42 8.85 -7.21 4.47
CA ALA A 42 10.16 -6.61 4.26
C ALA A 42 10.21 -6.00 2.85
N VAL A 43 10.44 -4.70 2.79
CA VAL A 43 10.56 -3.90 1.56
C VAL A 43 12.03 -3.54 1.39
N THR A 44 12.66 -4.05 0.34
CA THR A 44 14.05 -3.72 -0.01
C THR A 44 14.06 -2.74 -1.18
N GLY A 45 14.84 -1.68 -1.02
CA GLY A 45 14.99 -0.66 -2.05
C GLY A 45 16.34 0.04 -1.95
N ALA A 46 16.59 0.91 -2.93
CA ALA A 46 17.79 1.73 -3.03
C ALA A 46 17.50 2.98 -3.86
N VAL A 47 18.38 3.97 -3.79
CA VAL A 47 18.35 5.13 -4.69
C VAL A 47 18.70 4.71 -6.12
N VAL A 48 17.87 5.10 -7.07
CA VAL A 48 18.11 4.90 -8.51
C VAL A 48 17.76 6.17 -9.27
N THR A 49 18.72 6.68 -10.05
CA THR A 49 18.59 7.98 -10.71
C THR A 49 18.31 7.88 -12.22
N LYS A 50 18.41 6.68 -12.80
CA LYS A 50 18.30 6.48 -14.24
C LYS A 50 17.25 5.45 -14.63
N GLN A 51 16.39 5.86 -15.56
CA GLN A 51 15.51 4.95 -16.27
C GLN A 51 16.15 4.51 -17.59
N LYS A 52 15.81 3.30 -18.01
CA LYS A 52 16.05 2.80 -19.37
C LYS A 52 15.12 3.51 -20.35
N ARG A 53 15.39 3.34 -21.65
CA ARG A 53 14.57 3.91 -22.73
C ARG A 53 13.10 3.44 -22.72
N ASN A 54 12.81 2.28 -22.12
CA ASN A 54 11.45 1.75 -21.98
C ASN A 54 10.71 2.26 -20.73
N GLY A 55 11.29 3.21 -19.97
CA GLY A 55 10.70 3.76 -18.75
C GLY A 55 10.93 2.93 -17.49
N GLU A 56 11.49 1.72 -17.59
CA GLU A 56 11.86 0.93 -16.42
C GLU A 56 13.12 1.48 -15.75
N TRP A 57 13.18 1.41 -14.42
CA TRP A 57 14.39 1.77 -13.68
C TRP A 57 15.56 0.83 -14.01
N ASP A 58 16.76 1.39 -14.17
CA ASP A 58 17.97 0.61 -14.39
C ASP A 58 18.61 0.22 -13.04
N TRP A 59 18.13 -0.90 -12.46
CA TRP A 59 18.58 -1.41 -11.16
C TRP A 59 20.06 -1.82 -11.10
N ARG A 60 20.74 -1.91 -12.25
CA ARG A 60 22.20 -2.13 -12.30
C ARG A 60 22.98 -0.88 -11.86
N LEU A 61 22.37 0.30 -12.03
CA LEU A 61 22.93 1.61 -11.72
C LEU A 61 22.45 2.16 -10.37
N ARG A 62 21.79 1.34 -9.55
CA ARG A 62 21.37 1.75 -8.22
C ARG A 62 22.57 2.03 -7.32
N ASP A 63 22.41 2.96 -6.39
CA ASP A 63 23.40 3.18 -5.35
C ASP A 63 23.30 2.10 -4.28
N LYS A 64 24.23 1.14 -4.31
CA LYS A 64 24.28 0.02 -3.36
C LYS A 64 24.53 0.47 -1.92
N SER A 65 25.13 1.65 -1.69
CA SER A 65 25.35 2.16 -0.33
C SER A 65 24.06 2.63 0.35
N THR A 66 23.02 2.90 -0.45
CA THR A 66 21.67 3.28 0.01
C THR A 66 20.71 2.09 0.07
N GLU A 67 21.20 0.89 -0.24
CA GLU A 67 20.38 -0.32 -0.23
C GLU A 67 19.96 -0.63 1.22
N MET A 68 18.65 -0.67 1.46
CA MET A 68 18.10 -0.86 2.79
C MET A 68 16.85 -1.73 2.73
N THR A 69 16.69 -2.57 3.77
CA THR A 69 15.47 -3.36 3.98
C THR A 69 14.69 -2.78 5.15
N ILE A 70 13.49 -2.26 4.87
CA ILE A 70 12.56 -1.78 5.89
C ILE A 70 11.52 -2.88 6.16
N THR A 71 11.33 -3.26 7.42
CA THR A 71 10.33 -4.26 7.81
C THR A 71 9.12 -3.56 8.43
N ILE A 72 7.94 -3.79 7.85
CA ILE A 72 6.69 -3.14 8.21
C ILE A 72 5.71 -4.18 8.72
N ARG A 73 5.11 -3.96 9.89
CA ARG A 73 3.97 -4.77 10.39
C ARG A 73 2.72 -4.43 9.59
N ASN A 74 1.92 -5.43 9.22
CA ASN A 74 0.69 -5.20 8.45
C ASN A 74 -0.25 -4.21 9.17
N GLU A 75 -0.45 -4.38 10.47
CA GLU A 75 -1.30 -3.49 11.29
C GLU A 75 -0.83 -2.03 11.24
N ASN A 76 0.48 -1.79 11.30
CA ASN A 76 1.05 -0.44 11.21
C ASN A 76 0.86 0.13 9.80
N HIS A 77 0.95 -0.72 8.77
CA HIS A 77 0.73 -0.28 7.40
C HIS A 77 -0.71 0.11 7.14
N ASP A 78 -1.68 -0.66 7.65
CA ASP A 78 -3.10 -0.35 7.48
C ASP A 78 -3.45 0.99 8.13
N GLN A 79 -2.99 1.22 9.37
CA GLN A 79 -3.16 2.51 10.06
C GLN A 79 -2.50 3.67 9.31
N TRP A 80 -1.31 3.43 8.75
CA TRP A 80 -0.62 4.41 7.92
C TRP A 80 -1.41 4.74 6.65
N CYS A 81 -1.95 3.73 5.95
CA CYS A 81 -2.74 3.90 4.73
C CYS A 81 -3.99 4.75 5.00
N GLU A 82 -4.71 4.48 6.09
CA GLU A 82 -5.87 5.28 6.49
C GLU A 82 -5.48 6.74 6.71
N ARG A 83 -4.43 7.00 7.49
CA ARG A 83 -3.91 8.35 7.73
C ARG A 83 -3.53 9.05 6.43
N TRP A 84 -2.72 8.39 5.60
CA TRP A 84 -2.27 8.89 4.30
C TRP A 84 -3.45 9.28 3.39
N GLY A 85 -4.50 8.45 3.37
CA GLY A 85 -5.70 8.72 2.57
C GLY A 85 -6.48 9.92 3.08
N HIS A 86 -6.62 10.07 4.41
CA HIS A 86 -7.25 11.23 5.02
C HIS A 86 -6.47 12.52 4.74
N GLU A 87 -5.14 12.52 4.88
CA GLU A 87 -4.30 13.71 4.63
C GLU A 87 -4.35 14.18 3.18
N ARG A 88 -4.53 13.26 2.22
CA ARG A 88 -4.61 13.55 0.79
C ARG A 88 -6.03 13.68 0.26
N ASP A 89 -7.04 13.55 1.12
CA ASP A 89 -8.46 13.54 0.75
C ASP A 89 -8.79 12.55 -0.40
N VAL A 90 -8.21 11.34 -0.30
CA VAL A 90 -8.45 10.22 -1.20
C VAL A 90 -8.70 8.91 -0.44
N CYS A 91 -9.49 8.01 -1.01
CA CYS A 91 -9.60 6.65 -0.49
C CYS A 91 -8.29 5.91 -0.70
N TRP A 92 -7.66 5.42 0.36
CA TRP A 92 -6.37 4.71 0.28
C TRP A 92 -6.42 3.41 -0.54
N VAL A 93 -7.59 2.78 -0.65
CA VAL A 93 -7.78 1.55 -1.44
C VAL A 93 -7.76 1.80 -2.95
N CYS A 94 -8.55 2.77 -3.44
CA CYS A 94 -8.64 3.09 -4.88
C CYS A 94 -7.81 4.31 -5.29
N GLN A 95 -7.17 4.97 -4.33
CA GLN A 95 -6.34 6.17 -4.50
C GLN A 95 -7.03 7.29 -5.30
N GLY A 96 -8.34 7.49 -5.05
CA GLY A 96 -9.12 8.55 -5.71
C GLY A 96 -9.94 8.10 -6.92
N ASN A 97 -9.67 6.92 -7.49
CA ASN A 97 -10.33 6.52 -8.75
C ASN A 97 -11.80 6.11 -8.58
N GLY A 98 -12.19 5.64 -7.39
CA GLY A 98 -13.53 5.12 -7.13
C GLY A 98 -13.74 3.67 -7.59
N ASP A 99 -12.85 3.11 -8.41
CA ASP A 99 -12.85 1.72 -8.83
C ASP A 99 -11.56 1.00 -8.43
N VAL A 100 -11.62 -0.34 -8.41
CA VAL A 100 -10.48 -1.22 -8.13
C VAL A 100 -10.46 -2.33 -9.15
N VAL A 101 -9.27 -2.84 -9.45
CA VAL A 101 -9.13 -3.98 -10.35
C VAL A 101 -9.84 -5.19 -9.74
N GLN A 102 -10.69 -5.82 -10.54
CA GLN A 102 -11.39 -7.04 -10.20
C GLN A 102 -10.65 -8.27 -10.71
N SER A 103 -10.17 -8.23 -11.96
CA SER A 103 -9.43 -9.32 -12.57
C SER A 103 -8.55 -8.87 -13.73
N PHE A 104 -7.54 -9.67 -14.02
CA PHE A 104 -6.68 -9.56 -15.19
C PHE A 104 -6.84 -10.83 -16.03
N GLY A 105 -7.04 -10.68 -17.34
CA GLY A 105 -7.14 -11.82 -18.25
C GLY A 105 -6.77 -11.47 -19.68
N VAL A 106 -6.95 -12.44 -20.59
CA VAL A 106 -6.62 -12.29 -22.02
C VAL A 106 -7.35 -11.11 -22.67
N LYS A 107 -8.56 -10.79 -22.19
CA LYS A 107 -9.38 -9.67 -22.68
C LYS A 107 -9.03 -8.31 -22.05
N GLY A 108 -7.96 -8.25 -21.25
CA GLY A 108 -7.54 -7.04 -20.54
C GLY A 108 -7.91 -7.05 -19.06
N VAL A 109 -7.95 -5.84 -18.49
CA VAL A 109 -8.21 -5.60 -17.06
C VAL A 109 -9.67 -5.23 -16.88
N THR A 110 -10.35 -5.89 -15.92
CA THR A 110 -11.71 -5.51 -15.52
C THR A 110 -11.69 -4.79 -14.18
N TYR A 111 -12.59 -3.82 -14.03
CA TYR A 111 -12.69 -2.97 -12.85
C TYR A 111 -14.07 -3.15 -12.21
N ARG A 112 -14.11 -3.02 -10.88
CA ARG A 112 -15.35 -2.94 -10.11
C ARG A 112 -15.32 -1.70 -9.23
N GLN A 113 -16.50 -1.24 -8.82
CA GLN A 113 -16.62 -0.16 -7.86
C GLN A 113 -15.86 -0.50 -6.56
N CYS A 114 -15.10 0.46 -6.05
CA CYS A 114 -14.40 0.32 -4.78
C CYS A 114 -15.42 0.22 -3.65
N HIS A 115 -15.42 -0.90 -2.92
CA HIS A 115 -16.33 -1.11 -1.79
C HIS A 115 -16.04 -0.19 -0.60
N HIS A 116 -14.77 0.21 -0.42
CA HIS A 116 -14.37 1.05 0.70
C HIS A 116 -14.96 2.46 0.57
N CYS A 117 -14.87 3.10 -0.60
CA CYS A 117 -15.41 4.44 -0.81
C CYS A 117 -16.78 4.47 -1.50
N LYS A 118 -17.35 3.29 -1.83
CA LYS A 118 -18.57 3.15 -2.62
C LYS A 118 -18.52 3.97 -3.92
N GLY A 119 -17.39 3.95 -4.62
CA GLY A 119 -17.23 4.69 -5.88
C GLY A 119 -16.86 6.17 -5.77
N SER A 120 -16.86 6.77 -4.58
CA SER A 120 -16.62 8.22 -4.45
C SER A 120 -15.17 8.66 -4.69
N GLY A 121 -14.21 7.74 -4.55
CA GLY A 121 -12.78 8.07 -4.53
C GLY A 121 -12.32 8.78 -3.24
N LYS A 122 -13.25 9.09 -2.31
CA LYS A 122 -12.97 9.87 -1.09
C LYS A 122 -12.81 8.99 0.15
N PRO A 123 -12.03 9.44 1.15
CA PRO A 123 -11.92 8.72 2.42
C PRO A 123 -13.31 8.66 3.05
N GLN A 124 -13.66 7.53 3.67
CA GLN A 124 -14.90 7.47 4.44
C GLN A 124 -14.71 8.34 5.68
N SER A 125 -15.62 9.29 5.92
CA SER A 125 -15.70 9.92 7.23
C SER A 125 -15.91 8.81 8.26
N LYS A 126 -15.18 8.86 9.39
CA LYS A 126 -15.54 8.09 10.59
C LYS A 126 -16.89 8.63 11.11
N SER A 127 -17.97 8.35 10.40
CA SER A 127 -19.33 8.70 10.80
C SER A 127 -20.03 7.42 11.25
N ASN A 128 -20.30 7.38 12.56
CA ASN A 128 -21.19 6.48 13.29
C ASN A 128 -20.71 5.04 13.54
N VAL A 129 -19.88 4.89 14.56
CA VAL A 129 -20.04 3.76 15.49
C VAL A 129 -20.99 4.26 16.60
N ASP A 130 -22.09 3.53 16.80
CA ASP A 130 -23.07 3.60 17.89
C ASP A 130 -24.01 4.82 18.00
N ARG A 131 -25.20 4.69 17.40
CA ARG A 131 -26.43 5.39 17.85
C ARG A 131 -27.71 4.57 17.66
N SER A 132 -27.65 3.25 17.78
CA SER A 132 -28.83 2.38 17.70
C SER A 132 -28.86 1.37 18.84
N ASN A 133 -28.83 1.88 20.08
CA ASN A 133 -29.29 1.21 21.29
C ASN A 133 -29.89 2.27 22.23
N GLU A 134 -31.03 2.84 21.84
CA GLU A 134 -32.00 3.39 22.80
C GLU A 134 -33.25 2.51 22.68
N GLU A 135 -33.36 1.52 23.56
CA GLU A 135 -34.65 0.87 23.84
C GLU A 135 -35.46 1.82 24.74
N PRO A 136 -36.71 2.17 24.38
CA PRO A 136 -37.58 2.91 25.28
C PRO A 136 -38.00 2.00 26.44
N SER A 137 -37.79 2.51 27.66
CA SER A 137 -38.34 1.96 28.91
C SER A 137 -39.84 2.23 29.04
#